data_AF-A0A1F7I5E9-F1
#
_entry.id   AF-A0A1F7I5E9-F1
#
_cell.length_a   1.000
_cell.length_b   1.000
_cell.length_c   1.000
_cell.angle_alpha   90.00
_cell.angle_beta   90.00
_cell.angle_gamma   90.00
#
_symmetry.space_group_name_H-M   'P 1'
#
loop_
_entity.id
_entity.type
_entity.pdbx_description
1 polymer ?
#
loop_
_entity_poly.entity_id
_entity_poly.type
_entity_poly.pdbx_seq_one_letter_code
_entity_poly.pdbx_strand_id
1 'polypeptide(L)'
;MKEEIKSILKQVLVKIQYQGDVDKFCDLFIENCHIETLAVLVKSLPENEQAEVMAKLKHASGNNMTQAEIEKYFPPDEYKNVFSETLKNAFNDYLEEITPDLTEEQDKELEALFQTMQSSSPGV
;
A
#
# COMPACT_ATOMS: atom_id res chain seq x y z
N MET A 1 11.67 -2.67 -0.74
CA MET A 1 10.22 -2.63 -0.54
C MET A 1 9.63 -1.22 -0.67
N LYS A 2 9.78 -0.30 0.30
CA LYS A 2 9.19 1.05 0.21
C LYS A 2 9.56 1.79 -1.09
N GLU A 3 10.85 1.80 -1.46
CA GLU A 3 11.32 2.47 -2.68
C GLU A 3 10.85 1.80 -3.98
N GLU A 4 10.68 0.48 -3.99
CA GLU A 4 10.16 -0.25 -5.16
C GLU A 4 8.69 0.07 -5.39
N ILE A 5 7.90 0.10 -4.32
CA ILE A 5 6.48 0.48 -4.34
C ILE A 5 6.33 1.92 -4.82
N LYS A 6 7.13 2.84 -4.26
CA LYS A 6 7.17 4.24 -4.73
C LYS A 6 7.50 4.32 -6.21
N SER A 7 8.46 3.54 -6.70
CA SER A 7 8.82 3.55 -8.12
C SER A 7 7.66 3.14 -9.03
N ILE A 8 6.89 2.12 -8.65
CA ILE A 8 5.71 1.69 -9.42
C ILE A 8 4.63 2.77 -9.40
N LEU A 9 4.30 3.31 -8.22
CA LEU A 9 3.32 4.39 -8.07
C LEU A 9 3.71 5.61 -8.90
N LYS A 10 4.99 6.01 -8.87
CA LYS A 10 5.52 7.12 -9.68
C LYS A 10 5.33 6.89 -11.17
N GLN A 11 5.63 5.69 -11.67
CA GLN A 11 5.46 5.36 -13.09
C GLN A 11 3.99 5.51 -13.51
N VAL A 12 3.06 5.04 -12.69
CA VAL A 12 1.61 5.16 -12.94
C VAL A 12 1.20 6.63 -12.94
N LEU A 13 1.58 7.39 -11.91
CA LEU A 13 1.26 8.82 -11.79
C LEU A 13 1.80 9.65 -12.97
N VAL A 14 2.97 9.29 -13.49
CA VAL A 14 3.53 9.92 -14.70
C VAL A 14 2.68 9.58 -15.93
N LYS A 15 2.25 8.32 -16.10
CA LYS A 15 1.42 7.91 -17.25
C LYS A 15 0.05 8.57 -17.28
N ILE A 16 -0.57 8.74 -16.11
CA ILE A 16 -1.83 9.48 -16.02
C ILE A 16 -1.64 11.00 -15.98
N GLN A 17 -0.40 11.48 -16.13
CA GLN A 17 -0.06 12.91 -16.11
C GLN A 17 -0.59 13.63 -14.87
N TYR A 18 -0.44 13.00 -13.70
CA TYR A 18 -0.87 13.57 -12.41
C TYR A 18 -0.23 14.95 -12.19
N GLN A 19 -1.07 15.95 -11.92
CA GLN A 19 -0.64 17.37 -11.82
C GLN A 19 -0.17 17.77 -10.41
N GLY A 20 -0.31 16.88 -9.42
CA GLY A 20 0.06 17.16 -8.04
C GLY A 20 1.51 16.80 -7.70
N ASP A 21 1.85 16.91 -6.42
CA ASP A 21 3.14 16.46 -5.88
C ASP A 21 3.17 14.93 -5.82
N VAL A 22 3.88 14.34 -6.78
CA VAL A 22 4.03 12.89 -6.95
C VAL A 22 4.71 12.25 -5.73
N ASP A 23 5.75 12.86 -5.18
CA ASP A 23 6.48 12.31 -4.04
C ASP A 23 5.60 12.30 -2.79
N LYS A 24 4.91 13.42 -2.55
CA LYS A 24 3.95 13.54 -1.45
C LYS A 24 2.79 12.56 -1.59
N PHE A 25 2.25 12.39 -2.79
CA PHE A 25 1.20 11.38 -3.03
C PHE A 25 1.71 9.99 -2.66
N CYS A 26 2.89 9.59 -3.16
CA CYS A 26 3.45 8.27 -2.91
C CYS A 26 3.71 8.02 -1.41
N ASP A 27 4.22 9.03 -0.69
CA ASP A 27 4.43 8.92 0.75
C ASP A 27 3.11 8.76 1.52
N LEU A 28 2.10 9.57 1.21
CA LEU A 28 0.78 9.49 1.86
C LEU A 28 0.06 8.18 1.52
N PHE A 29 0.15 7.72 0.27
CA PHE A 29 -0.46 6.47 -0.17
C PHE A 29 0.11 5.28 0.63
N ILE A 30 1.43 5.21 0.75
CA ILE A 30 2.11 4.14 1.49
C ILE A 30 1.80 4.25 2.99
N GLU A 31 1.77 5.46 3.54
CA GLU A 31 1.38 5.69 4.94
C GLU A 31 -0.05 5.23 5.23
N ASN A 32 -1.01 5.52 4.34
CA ASN A 32 -2.38 5.03 4.47
C ASN A 32 -2.43 3.50 4.44
N CYS A 33 -1.68 2.86 3.54
CA CYS A 33 -1.58 1.40 3.50
C CYS A 33 -1.03 0.82 4.82
N HIS A 34 -0.06 1.49 5.46
CA HIS A 34 0.43 1.07 6.78
C HIS A 34 -0.65 1.18 7.86
N ILE A 35 -1.42 2.27 7.86
CA ILE A 35 -2.53 2.49 8.82
C ILE A 35 -3.62 1.43 8.63
N GLU A 36 -4.00 1.15 7.40
CA GLU A 36 -4.99 0.12 7.07
C GLU A 36 -4.50 -1.28 7.44
N THR A 37 -3.23 -1.60 7.17
CA THR A 37 -2.60 -2.86 7.59
C THR A 37 -2.69 -3.04 9.10
N LEU A 38 -2.35 -1.99 9.87
CA LEU A 38 -2.48 -2.01 11.33
C LEU A 38 -3.94 -2.23 11.76
N ALA A 39 -4.90 -1.58 11.10
CA ALA A 39 -6.31 -1.75 11.39
C ALA A 39 -6.80 -3.17 11.11
N VAL A 40 -6.35 -3.80 10.02
CA VAL A 40 -6.67 -5.19 9.67
C VAL A 40 -6.11 -6.15 10.70
N LEU A 41 -4.83 -6.01 11.06
CA LEU A 41 -4.18 -6.85 12.07
C LEU A 41 -4.80 -6.68 13.45
N VAL A 42 -5.09 -5.45 13.88
CA VAL A 42 -5.75 -5.24 15.18
C VAL A 42 -7.14 -5.91 15.19
N LYS A 43 -7.90 -5.82 14.10
CA LYS A 43 -9.23 -6.45 14.01
C LYS A 43 -9.19 -7.98 13.97
N SER A 44 -8.07 -8.59 13.56
CA SER A 44 -7.93 -10.05 13.53
C SER A 44 -7.55 -10.66 14.87
N LEU A 45 -7.12 -9.84 15.84
CA LEU A 45 -6.85 -10.29 17.20
C LEU A 45 -8.14 -10.63 17.97
N PRO A 46 -8.08 -11.53 18.96
CA PRO A 46 -9.16 -11.73 19.93
C PRO A 46 -9.58 -10.42 20.60
N GLU A 47 -10.87 -10.21 20.86
CA GLU A 47 -11.40 -8.94 21.40
C GLU A 47 -10.68 -8.46 22.68
N ASN A 48 -10.26 -9.40 23.54
CA ASN A 48 -9.52 -9.10 24.76
C ASN A 48 -8.11 -8.54 24.48
N GLU A 49 -7.49 -8.87 23.36
CA GLU A 49 -6.17 -8.39 22.94
C GLU A 49 -6.26 -7.09 22.13
N GLN A 50 -7.37 -6.85 21.42
CA GLN A 50 -7.58 -5.63 20.65
C GLN A 50 -7.46 -4.36 21.51
N ALA A 51 -8.08 -4.37 22.69
CA ALA A 51 -8.04 -3.23 23.61
C ALA A 51 -6.63 -2.94 24.14
N GLU A 52 -5.87 -3.99 24.46
CA GLU A 52 -4.48 -3.88 24.91
C GLU A 52 -3.60 -3.30 23.80
N VAL A 53 -3.72 -3.84 22.58
CA VAL A 53 -2.93 -3.39 21.44
C VAL A 53 -3.29 -1.95 21.06
N MET A 54 -4.57 -1.58 21.00
CA MET A 54 -4.97 -0.20 20.74
C MET A 54 -4.43 0.78 21.78
N ALA A 55 -4.37 0.39 23.07
CA ALA A 55 -3.77 1.22 24.10
C ALA A 55 -2.28 1.44 23.84
N LYS A 56 -1.52 0.39 23.48
CA LYS A 56 -0.09 0.49 23.17
C LYS A 56 0.17 1.32 21.89
N LEU A 57 -0.66 1.15 20.87
CA LEU A 57 -0.58 1.91 19.62
C LEU A 57 -0.84 3.41 19.81
N LYS A 58 -1.74 3.81 20.71
CA LYS A 58 -1.97 5.23 21.05
C LYS A 58 -0.75 5.92 21.67
N HIS A 59 0.15 5.15 22.30
CA HIS A 59 1.35 5.67 22.93
C HIS A 59 2.60 5.52 22.06
N ALA A 60 2.53 4.80 20.95
CA ALA A 60 3.62 4.65 20.00
C ALA A 60 3.64 5.86 19.04
N SER A 61 4.75 6.60 19.04
CA SER A 61 4.95 7.72 18.11
C SER A 61 5.64 7.24 16.84
N GLY A 62 4.89 7.22 15.73
CA GLY A 62 5.40 6.95 14.39
C GLY A 62 5.28 5.50 13.91
N ASN A 63 5.18 5.32 12.59
CA ASN A 63 4.80 4.08 11.93
C ASN A 63 5.72 2.88 12.22
N ASN A 64 7.00 3.12 12.48
CA ASN A 64 7.95 2.04 12.80
C ASN A 64 7.77 1.49 14.23
N MET A 65 7.39 2.35 15.18
CA MET A 65 7.14 1.91 16.56
C MET A 65 5.81 1.16 16.67
N THR A 66 4.81 1.55 15.88
CA THR A 66 3.51 0.85 15.82
C THR A 66 3.62 -0.52 15.15
N GLN A 67 4.41 -0.63 14.07
CA GLN A 67 4.69 -1.92 13.42
C GLN A 67 5.38 -2.91 14.38
N ALA A 68 6.46 -2.48 15.06
CA ALA A 68 7.20 -3.36 15.96
C ALA A 68 6.35 -3.86 17.15
N GLU A 69 5.33 -3.10 17.56
CA GLU A 69 4.42 -3.53 18.62
C GLU A 69 3.41 -4.55 18.13
N ILE A 70 2.82 -4.36 16.94
CA ILE A 70 1.83 -5.31 16.39
C ILE A 70 2.49 -6.64 16.01
N GLU A 71 3.72 -6.63 15.51
CA GLU A 71 4.44 -7.84 15.08
C GLU A 71 4.68 -8.85 16.22
N LYS A 72 4.56 -8.43 17.49
CA LYS A 72 4.69 -9.32 18.65
C LYS A 72 3.53 -10.30 18.81
N TYR A 73 2.38 -10.03 18.18
CA TYR A 73 1.16 -10.83 18.30
C TYR A 73 0.95 -11.78 17.12
N PHE A 74 1.77 -11.65 16.09
CA PHE A 74 1.62 -12.39 14.84
C PHE A 74 2.88 -13.19 14.50
N PRO A 75 2.76 -14.23 13.65
CA PRO A 75 3.92 -14.91 13.09
C PRO A 75 4.86 -13.92 12.38
N PRO A 76 6.15 -14.27 12.25
CA PRO A 76 7.06 -13.54 11.38
C PRO A 76 6.47 -13.37 9.98
N ASP A 77 6.75 -12.24 9.35
CA ASP A 77 6.26 -11.85 8.02
C ASP A 77 4.76 -11.61 7.87
N GLU A 78 3.92 -11.87 8.88
CA GLU A 78 2.47 -11.65 8.77
C GLU A 78 2.14 -10.18 8.45
N TYR A 79 2.83 -9.24 9.12
CA TYR A 79 2.69 -7.82 8.82
C TYR A 79 2.99 -7.52 7.35
N LYS A 80 4.08 -8.07 6.82
CA LYS A 80 4.50 -7.87 5.44
C LYS A 80 3.49 -8.46 4.45
N ASN A 81 2.91 -9.62 4.76
CA ASN A 81 1.91 -10.27 3.92
C ASN A 81 0.63 -9.43 3.86
N VAL A 82 0.10 -9.02 5.02
CA VAL A 82 -1.09 -8.18 5.11
C VAL A 82 -0.84 -6.80 4.48
N PHE A 83 0.35 -6.24 4.66
CA PHE A 83 0.74 -4.99 4.00
C PHE A 83 0.77 -5.12 2.48
N SER A 84 1.34 -6.20 1.95
CA SER A 84 1.36 -6.45 0.51
C SER A 84 -0.04 -6.60 -0.08
N GLU A 85 -0.96 -7.23 0.65
CA GLU A 85 -2.35 -7.38 0.23
C GLU A 85 -3.10 -6.05 0.30
N THR A 86 -2.93 -5.31 1.39
CA THR A 86 -3.52 -3.97 1.58
C THR A 86 -3.06 -3.03 0.47
N LEU A 87 -1.77 -3.01 0.19
CA LEU A 87 -1.20 -2.20 -0.89
C LEU A 87 -1.78 -2.56 -2.25
N LYS A 88 -1.90 -3.86 -2.56
CA LYS A 88 -2.47 -4.33 -3.82
C LYS A 88 -3.92 -3.89 -3.96
N ASN A 89 -4.72 -4.05 -2.90
CA ASN A 89 -6.13 -3.67 -2.91
C ASN A 89 -6.29 -2.16 -3.05
N ALA A 90 -5.59 -1.36 -2.24
CA ALA A 90 -5.62 0.10 -2.33
C ALA A 90 -5.17 0.60 -3.72
N PHE A 91 -4.19 -0.07 -4.33
CA PHE A 91 -3.73 0.31 -5.67
C PHE A 91 -4.75 -0.05 -6.75
N ASN A 92 -5.41 -1.21 -6.65
CA ASN A 92 -6.51 -1.56 -7.55
C ASN A 92 -7.70 -0.60 -7.39
N ASP A 93 -8.09 -0.28 -6.16
CA ASP A 93 -9.17 0.66 -5.88
C ASP A 93 -8.86 2.04 -6.48
N TYR A 94 -7.63 2.50 -6.32
CA TYR A 94 -7.16 3.74 -6.94
C TYR A 94 -7.25 3.69 -8.48
N LEU A 95 -6.83 2.59 -9.11
CA LEU A 95 -6.94 2.43 -10.56
C LEU A 95 -8.40 2.46 -11.01
N GLU A 96 -9.28 1.71 -10.35
CA GLU A 96 -10.71 1.68 -10.65
C GLU A 96 -11.37 3.06 -10.52
N GLU A 97 -10.92 3.88 -9.55
CA GLU A 97 -11.42 5.24 -9.35
C GLU A 97 -10.96 6.20 -10.45
N ILE A 98 -9.73 6.10 -10.94
CA ILE A 98 -9.20 7.03 -11.96
C ILE A 98 -9.51 6.61 -13.39
N THR A 99 -9.71 5.31 -13.67
CA THR A 99 -9.93 4.80 -15.03
C THR A 99 -11.03 5.54 -15.81
N PRO A 100 -12.20 5.88 -15.22
CA PRO A 100 -13.26 6.61 -15.93
C PRO A 100 -12.84 8.00 -16.42
N ASP A 101 -11.85 8.62 -15.78
CA ASP A 101 -11.38 9.98 -16.08
C ASP A 101 -10.16 10.00 -17.01
N LEU A 102 -9.62 8.82 -17.36
CA LEU A 102 -8.48 8.72 -18.26
C LEU A 102 -8.89 8.97 -19.72
N THR A 103 -8.03 9.70 -20.43
CA THR A 103 -8.08 9.74 -21.88
C THR A 103 -7.65 8.41 -22.49
N GLU A 104 -8.09 8.13 -23.72
CA GLU A 104 -7.69 6.92 -24.45
C GLU A 104 -6.15 6.77 -24.58
N GLU A 105 -5.42 7.89 -24.64
CA GLU A 105 -3.96 7.89 -24.68
C GLU A 105 -3.35 7.46 -23.33
N GLN A 106 -3.83 8.03 -22.22
CA GLN A 106 -3.36 7.69 -20.87
C GLN A 106 -3.67 6.23 -20.52
N ASP A 107 -4.85 5.73 -20.92
CA ASP A 107 -5.25 4.35 -20.72
C ASP A 107 -4.30 3.38 -21.46
N LYS A 108 -4.00 3.65 -22.74
CA LYS A 108 -2.99 2.88 -23.51
C LYS A 108 -1.60 2.92 -22.88
N GLU A 109 -1.19 4.06 -22.34
CA GLU A 109 0.11 4.17 -21.67
C GLU A 109 0.18 3.33 -20.39
N LEU A 110 -0.91 3.25 -19.63
CA LEU A 110 -1.02 2.37 -18.45
C LEU A 110 -1.03 0.89 -18.85
N GLU A 111 -1.77 0.51 -19.88
CA GLU A 111 -1.76 -0.87 -20.40
C GLU A 111 -0.34 -1.30 -20.81
N ALA A 112 0.39 -0.45 -21.54
CA ALA A 112 1.76 -0.73 -21.96
C ALA A 112 2.73 -0.87 -20.77
N LEU A 113 2.53 -0.06 -19.72
CA LEU A 113 3.28 -0.15 -18.48
C LEU A 113 3.06 -1.51 -17.80
N PHE A 114 1.81 -1.94 -17.64
CA PHE A 114 1.50 -3.23 -17.02
C PHE A 114 1.99 -4.43 -17.84
N GLN A 115 1.91 -4.37 -19.17
CA GLN A 115 2.50 -5.40 -20.03
C GLN A 115 4.02 -5.51 -19.85
N THR A 116 4.71 -4.38 -19.71
CA THR A 116 6.16 -4.36 -19.46
C THR A 116 6.50 -4.97 -18.11
N MET A 117 5.72 -4.66 -17.07
CA MET A 117 5.91 -5.23 -15.74
C MET A 117 5.66 -6.74 -15.69
N GLN A 118 4.65 -7.24 -16.41
CA GLN A 118 4.38 -8.68 -16.52
C GLN A 118 5.47 -9.42 -17.31
N SER A 119 5.97 -8.81 -18.39
CA SER A 119 7.03 -9.39 -19.23
C SER A 119 8.42 -9.38 -18.57
N SER A 120 8.60 -8.53 -17.56
CA SER A 120 9.84 -8.43 -16.77
C SER A 120 9.89 -9.40 -15.59
N SER A 121 8.84 -10.21 -15.38
CA SER A 121 8.88 -11.35 -14.46
C SER A 121 9.43 -12.56 -15.21
N PRO A 122 10.67 -13.02 -14.95
CA PRO A 122 11.10 -14.30 -15.50
C PRO A 122 10.17 -15.36 -14.89
N GLY A 123 9.47 -16.08 -15.75
CA GLY A 123 8.61 -17.17 -15.33
C GLY A 123 9.40 -18.18 -14.50
N VAL A 124 8.75 -18.63 -13.41
CA VAL A 124 9.02 -19.84 -12.60
C VAL A 124 10.43 -20.04 -12.05
#